data_AF-A0AAV5P1W8-F1
#
_entry.id   AF-A0AAV5P1W8-F1
#
_cell.length_a   1.000
_cell.length_b   1.000
_cell.length_c   1.000
_cell.angle_alpha   90.00
_cell.angle_beta   90.00
_cell.angle_gamma   90.00
#
_symmetry.space_group_name_H-M   'P 1'
#
loop_
_entity.id
_entity.type
_entity.pdbx_description
1 polymer ?
#
loop_
_entity_poly.entity_id
_entity_poly.type
_entity_poly.pdbx_seq_one_letter_code
_entity_poly.pdbx_strand_id
1 'polypeptide(L)'
;MSQFGSTLGGWSNFRKLNLEDKAVFNSALEGFVGVNYEPMEVQSQVVAGVNYRYLCKANLIDEPTLHYFSWVSMFAPLDGKPYITNIQRIEEPKMVESQKVDQFELVSLKASLRNNAGESAEDVLGFERLVRDGNECYQYYQAERGVGLTHATQVICPLGLAIIEGYKFDYKQAIEVFYTGNWGSKFIKLSLSKVLTPEVKEPVWTFVSDLGTQVQIGADTGKILKAVLLETV
;
A
#
# COMPACT_ATOMS: atom_id res chain seq x y z
N MET A 1 -10.69 19.76 15.06
CA MET A 1 -10.39 20.59 13.86
C MET A 1 -9.17 19.99 13.19
N SER A 2 -9.32 19.43 11.99
CA SER A 2 -8.19 19.07 11.12
C SER A 2 -8.52 19.60 9.72
N GLN A 3 -8.03 20.80 9.42
CA GLN A 3 -8.08 21.38 8.08
C GLN A 3 -7.11 20.62 7.18
N PHE A 4 -7.64 19.80 6.26
CA PHE A 4 -6.91 19.46 5.05
C PHE A 4 -7.02 20.67 4.11
N GLY A 5 -5.88 21.27 3.78
CA GLY A 5 -5.83 22.45 2.91
C GLY A 5 -6.42 22.15 1.54
N SER A 6 -7.62 22.68 1.28
CA SER A 6 -8.17 22.81 -0.07
C SER A 6 -7.55 24.04 -0.71
N THR A 7 -6.74 23.84 -1.75
CA THR A 7 -6.46 24.89 -2.72
C THR A 7 -7.74 25.12 -3.52
N LEU A 8 -8.34 26.31 -3.41
CA LEU A 8 -9.51 26.69 -4.21
C LEU A 8 -9.17 26.52 -5.71
N GLY A 9 -10.01 25.77 -6.44
CA GLY A 9 -9.85 25.53 -7.88
C GLY A 9 -8.93 24.37 -8.29
N GLY A 10 -8.26 23.68 -7.36
CA GLY A 10 -7.46 22.48 -7.67
C GLY A 10 -8.28 21.18 -7.65
N TRP A 11 -7.89 20.18 -8.45
CA TRP A 11 -8.38 18.81 -8.29
C TRP A 11 -7.73 18.16 -7.07
N SER A 12 -8.52 17.45 -6.27
CA SER A 12 -7.99 16.55 -5.24
C SER A 12 -7.27 15.35 -5.85
N ASN A 13 -6.47 14.66 -5.05
CA ASN A 13 -6.06 13.29 -5.40
C ASN A 13 -7.27 12.36 -5.47
N PHE A 14 -7.13 11.25 -6.19
CA PHE A 14 -8.08 10.13 -6.11
C PHE A 14 -8.12 9.55 -4.70
N ARG A 15 -9.32 9.18 -4.29
CA ARG A 15 -9.61 8.58 -2.98
C ARG A 15 -10.83 7.67 -3.09
N LYS A 16 -11.03 6.81 -2.08
CA LYS A 16 -12.27 6.03 -1.95
C LYS A 16 -13.48 6.94 -1.76
N LEU A 17 -14.64 6.46 -2.21
CA LEU A 17 -15.91 7.16 -2.07
C LEU A 17 -16.36 7.15 -0.61
N ASN A 18 -16.75 8.32 -0.11
CA ASN A 18 -17.52 8.46 1.11
C ASN A 18 -19.04 8.38 0.81
N LEU A 19 -19.88 8.59 1.82
CA LEU A 19 -21.35 8.55 1.65
C LEU A 19 -21.88 9.64 0.72
N GLU A 20 -21.29 10.83 0.76
CA GLU A 20 -21.69 11.97 -0.07
C GLU A 20 -21.37 11.73 -1.54
N ASP A 21 -20.17 11.22 -1.86
CA ASP A 21 -19.78 10.91 -3.24
C ASP A 21 -20.73 9.87 -3.86
N LYS A 22 -21.17 8.89 -3.07
CA LYS A 22 -22.14 7.87 -3.49
C LYS A 22 -23.52 8.49 -3.74
N ALA A 23 -23.96 9.41 -2.88
CA ALA A 23 -25.24 10.09 -3.04
C ALA A 23 -25.26 10.96 -4.31
N VAL A 24 -24.19 11.72 -4.57
CA VAL A 24 -24.03 12.51 -5.80
C VAL A 24 -24.03 11.61 -7.03
N PHE A 25 -23.26 10.52 -6.99
CA PHE A 25 -23.16 9.57 -8.09
C PHE A 25 -24.53 8.95 -8.44
N ASN A 26 -25.24 8.44 -7.43
CA ASN A 26 -26.55 7.82 -7.60
C ASN A 26 -27.59 8.82 -8.10
N SER A 27 -27.59 10.06 -7.57
CA SER A 27 -28.51 11.10 -8.01
C SER A 27 -28.24 11.55 -9.45
N ALA A 28 -26.98 11.59 -9.89
CA ALA A 28 -26.62 12.01 -11.24
C ALA A 28 -26.89 10.92 -12.30
N LEU A 29 -26.91 9.64 -11.90
CA LEU A 29 -27.25 8.50 -12.75
C LEU A 29 -28.73 8.10 -12.67
N GLU A 30 -29.55 8.80 -11.89
CA GLU A 30 -30.99 8.57 -11.81
C GLU A 30 -31.61 8.66 -13.23
N GLY A 31 -32.16 7.55 -13.72
CA GLY A 31 -32.76 7.46 -15.06
C GLY A 31 -31.79 7.16 -16.21
N PHE A 32 -30.49 6.96 -15.94
CA PHE A 32 -29.52 6.53 -16.94
C PHE A 32 -29.68 5.02 -17.23
N VAL A 33 -29.64 4.62 -18.51
CA VAL A 33 -29.92 3.24 -18.96
C VAL A 33 -28.88 2.73 -19.97
N GLY A 34 -28.85 1.41 -20.19
CA GLY A 34 -28.00 0.73 -21.18
C GLY A 34 -26.63 0.28 -20.68
N VAL A 35 -26.05 0.99 -19.70
CA VAL A 35 -24.78 0.63 -19.07
C VAL A 35 -24.89 0.83 -17.55
N ASN A 36 -24.45 -0.15 -16.77
CA ASN A 36 -24.31 -0.02 -15.33
C ASN A 36 -22.90 0.44 -14.98
N TYR A 37 -22.76 1.61 -14.36
CA TYR A 37 -21.47 2.14 -13.89
C TYR A 37 -21.32 1.92 -12.39
N GLU A 38 -20.28 1.18 -12.00
CA GLU A 38 -19.90 0.96 -10.62
C GLU A 38 -18.71 1.85 -10.26
N PRO A 39 -18.86 2.83 -9.35
CA PRO A 39 -17.79 3.78 -9.03
C PRO A 39 -16.80 3.17 -8.03
N MET A 40 -15.51 3.24 -8.39
CA MET A 40 -14.41 2.64 -7.62
C MET A 40 -13.67 3.69 -6.78
N GLU A 41 -13.32 4.82 -7.41
CA GLU A 41 -12.59 5.94 -6.80
C GLU A 41 -13.09 7.27 -7.36
N VAL A 42 -12.82 8.35 -6.64
CA VAL A 42 -13.26 9.69 -7.02
C VAL A 42 -12.22 10.74 -6.69
N GLN A 43 -12.10 11.73 -7.57
CA GLN A 43 -11.47 13.00 -7.28
C GLN A 43 -12.50 14.12 -7.47
N SER A 44 -12.30 15.23 -6.75
CA SER A 44 -13.22 16.35 -6.72
C SER A 44 -12.49 17.67 -6.86
N GLN A 45 -13.15 18.67 -7.42
CA GLN A 45 -12.64 20.03 -7.54
C GLN A 45 -13.74 21.01 -7.12
N VAL A 46 -13.44 21.86 -6.15
CA VAL A 46 -14.36 22.91 -5.69
C VAL A 46 -14.31 24.09 -6.65
N VAL A 47 -15.48 24.48 -7.16
CA VAL A 47 -15.73 25.62 -8.06
C VAL A 47 -16.97 26.39 -7.55
N ALA A 48 -17.77 27.02 -8.43
CA ALA A 48 -19.13 27.47 -8.10
C ALA A 48 -20.11 26.28 -8.02
N GLY A 49 -19.80 25.33 -7.13
CA GLY A 49 -20.32 23.96 -7.12
C GLY A 49 -19.16 22.98 -6.94
N VAL A 50 -19.35 21.72 -7.29
CA VAL A 50 -18.29 20.69 -7.21
C VAL A 50 -18.25 19.88 -8.49
N ASN A 51 -17.10 19.85 -9.14
CA ASN A 51 -16.83 18.88 -10.21
C ASN A 51 -16.37 17.57 -9.57
N TYR A 52 -16.92 16.46 -10.03
CA TYR A 52 -16.48 15.11 -9.68
C TYR A 52 -15.96 14.40 -10.92
N ARG A 53 -14.94 13.56 -10.74
CA ARG A 53 -14.53 12.57 -11.73
C ARG A 53 -14.39 11.23 -11.04
N TYR A 54 -15.28 10.31 -11.41
CA TYR A 54 -15.33 8.95 -10.90
C TYR A 54 -14.59 8.02 -11.86
N LEU A 55 -13.76 7.15 -11.29
CA LEU A 55 -13.31 5.97 -12.00
C LEU A 55 -14.40 4.89 -11.88
N CYS A 56 -14.94 4.43 -12.99
CA CYS A 56 -16.01 3.44 -12.97
C CYS A 56 -15.65 2.18 -13.76
N LYS A 57 -16.02 1.02 -13.21
CA LYS A 57 -16.19 -0.21 -13.97
C LYS A 57 -17.58 -0.18 -14.61
N ALA A 58 -17.63 -0.28 -15.93
CA ALA A 58 -18.85 -0.23 -16.71
C ALA A 58 -19.20 -1.65 -17.17
N ASN A 59 -20.43 -2.09 -16.89
CA ASN A 59 -20.96 -3.37 -17.31
C ASN A 59 -22.12 -3.13 -18.28
N LEU A 60 -22.05 -3.73 -19.48
CA LEU A 60 -23.15 -3.66 -20.45
C LEU A 60 -24.31 -4.54 -19.98
N ILE A 61 -25.53 -3.99 -20.02
CA ILE A 61 -26.72 -4.71 -19.53
C ILE A 61 -27.02 -5.92 -20.43
N ASP A 62 -26.87 -5.77 -21.75
CA ASP A 62 -27.18 -6.81 -22.73
C ASP A 62 -26.03 -7.83 -22.92
N GLU A 63 -24.81 -7.48 -22.52
CA GLU A 63 -23.61 -8.33 -22.63
C GLU A 63 -22.79 -8.26 -21.33
N PRO A 64 -23.22 -8.94 -20.25
CA PRO A 64 -22.64 -8.79 -18.92
C PRO A 64 -21.18 -9.28 -18.81
N THR A 65 -20.70 -10.09 -19.76
CA THR A 65 -19.29 -10.50 -19.84
C THR A 65 -18.39 -9.38 -20.37
N LEU A 66 -18.95 -8.43 -21.12
CA LEU A 66 -18.23 -7.30 -21.67
C LEU A 66 -18.27 -6.13 -20.68
N HIS A 67 -17.13 -5.93 -20.04
CA HIS A 67 -16.89 -4.79 -19.17
C HIS A 67 -15.77 -3.91 -19.72
N TYR A 68 -15.80 -2.63 -19.36
CA TYR A 68 -14.76 -1.67 -19.68
C TYR A 68 -14.65 -0.64 -18.55
N PHE A 69 -13.60 0.17 -18.59
CA PHE A 69 -13.41 1.24 -17.62
C PHE A 69 -13.72 2.60 -18.22
N SER A 70 -14.20 3.52 -17.38
CA SER A 70 -14.56 4.86 -17.81
C SER A 70 -14.29 5.91 -16.74
N TRP A 71 -13.93 7.11 -17.21
CA TRP A 71 -14.07 8.32 -16.43
C TRP A 71 -15.50 8.84 -16.57
N VAL A 72 -16.25 8.86 -15.47
CA VAL A 72 -17.56 9.49 -15.41
C VAL A 72 -17.40 10.83 -14.69
N SER A 73 -17.47 11.92 -15.45
CA SER A 73 -17.39 13.27 -14.93
C SER A 73 -18.79 13.80 -14.66
N MET A 74 -18.97 14.42 -13.50
CA MET A 74 -20.24 14.97 -13.04
C MET A 74 -20.04 16.37 -12.47
N PHE A 75 -21.09 17.17 -12.50
CA PHE A 75 -21.11 18.46 -11.83
C PHE A 75 -22.27 18.54 -10.85
N ALA A 76 -21.97 18.92 -9.61
CA ALA A 76 -22.94 19.20 -8.56
C ALA A 76 -23.02 20.73 -8.37
N PRO A 77 -24.10 21.39 -8.83
CA PRO A 77 -24.28 22.82 -8.62
C PRO A 77 -24.57 23.15 -7.15
N LEU A 78 -24.41 24.42 -6.76
CA LEU A 78 -24.79 24.89 -5.42
C LEU A 78 -26.30 24.79 -5.15
N ASP A 79 -27.10 24.86 -6.23
CA ASP A 79 -28.54 24.69 -6.22
C ASP A 79 -28.97 23.84 -7.42
N GLY A 80 -29.84 22.85 -7.19
CA GLY A 80 -30.24 21.85 -8.18
C GLY A 80 -29.60 20.47 -8.00
N LYS A 81 -29.98 19.53 -8.88
CA LYS A 81 -29.48 18.14 -8.86
C LYS A 81 -28.14 18.01 -9.58
N PRO A 82 -27.24 17.12 -9.14
CA PRO A 82 -26.03 16.79 -9.88
C PRO A 82 -26.37 16.09 -11.19
N TYR A 83 -25.52 16.24 -12.20
CA TYR A 83 -25.70 15.61 -13.51
C TYR A 83 -24.38 15.23 -14.15
N ILE A 84 -24.43 14.25 -15.07
CA ILE A 84 -23.27 13.77 -15.83
C ILE A 84 -22.90 14.83 -16.87
N THR A 85 -21.61 15.18 -16.92
CA THR A 85 -21.07 16.12 -17.90
C THR A 85 -20.27 15.44 -19.00
N ASN A 86 -19.65 14.29 -18.70
CA ASN A 86 -18.88 13.53 -19.68
C ASN A 86 -18.72 12.08 -19.24
N ILE A 87 -18.77 11.15 -20.19
CA ILE A 87 -18.36 9.76 -20.02
C ILE A 87 -17.27 9.47 -21.04
N GLN A 88 -16.07 9.19 -20.57
CA GLN A 88 -14.95 8.82 -21.41
C GLN A 88 -14.58 7.38 -21.13
N ARG A 89 -14.78 6.49 -22.11
CA ARG A 89 -14.18 5.16 -22.07
C ARG A 89 -12.66 5.31 -22.06
N ILE A 90 -12.03 4.56 -21.19
CA ILE A 90 -10.58 4.47 -21.11
C ILE A 90 -10.16 3.03 -21.35
N GLU A 91 -8.89 2.87 -21.74
CA GLU A 91 -8.22 1.59 -21.51
C GLU A 91 -8.35 1.24 -20.04
N GLU A 92 -8.34 -0.06 -19.74
CA GLU A 92 -8.29 -0.52 -18.36
C GLU A 92 -7.21 0.29 -17.63
N PRO A 93 -7.60 1.15 -16.68
CA PRO A 93 -6.62 1.86 -15.90
C PRO A 93 -5.80 0.76 -15.27
N LYS A 94 -4.48 0.87 -15.37
CA LYS A 94 -3.63 0.19 -14.40
C LYS A 94 -4.05 0.80 -13.08
N MET A 95 -5.00 0.15 -12.42
CA MET A 95 -5.55 0.58 -11.14
C MET A 95 -4.31 0.84 -10.31
N VAL A 96 -4.06 2.10 -9.96
CA VAL A 96 -3.16 2.38 -8.86
C VAL A 96 -3.97 2.09 -7.61
N GLU A 97 -4.35 0.82 -7.48
CA GLU A 97 -4.57 0.16 -6.22
C GLU A 97 -3.23 0.32 -5.52
N SER A 98 -3.09 1.40 -4.74
CA SER A 98 -1.92 1.66 -3.89
C SER A 98 -0.63 0.99 -4.38
N GLN A 99 0.06 1.63 -5.34
CA GLN A 99 1.34 1.23 -5.95
C GLN A 99 1.25 0.49 -7.31
N LYS A 100 1.86 1.09 -8.34
CA LYS A 100 2.63 0.30 -9.32
C LYS A 100 3.87 -0.29 -8.62
N VAL A 101 3.64 -1.28 -7.77
CA VAL A 101 4.63 -2.25 -7.29
C VAL A 101 4.33 -3.63 -7.92
N ASP A 102 3.34 -3.75 -8.80
CA ASP A 102 3.09 -4.95 -9.63
C ASP A 102 4.00 -5.03 -10.87
N GLN A 103 5.29 -4.89 -10.66
CA GLN A 103 6.27 -5.56 -11.52
C GLN A 103 7.30 -6.29 -10.67
N PHE A 104 7.47 -5.87 -9.41
CA PHE A 104 8.47 -6.46 -8.56
C PHE A 104 7.84 -7.12 -7.33
N GLU A 105 7.89 -8.44 -7.33
CA GLU A 105 7.53 -9.31 -6.23
C GLU A 105 8.47 -9.08 -5.05
N LEU A 106 7.92 -8.78 -3.86
CA LEU A 106 8.75 -8.51 -2.69
C LEU A 106 9.51 -9.77 -2.26
N VAL A 107 10.81 -9.65 -2.03
CA VAL A 107 11.66 -10.77 -1.54
C VAL A 107 12.08 -10.52 -0.10
N SER A 108 12.50 -9.29 0.23
CA SER A 108 12.85 -8.93 1.61
C SER A 108 12.79 -7.43 1.87
N LEU A 109 12.69 -7.09 3.15
CA LEU A 109 12.85 -5.74 3.67
C LEU A 109 13.99 -5.71 4.68
N LYS A 110 14.78 -4.64 4.66
CA LYS A 110 15.78 -4.35 5.70
C LYS A 110 15.64 -2.90 6.14
N ALA A 111 15.36 -2.69 7.41
CA ALA A 111 15.13 -1.37 7.97
C ALA A 111 16.42 -0.55 7.99
N SER A 112 16.32 0.72 7.63
CA SER A 112 17.29 1.75 7.99
C SER A 112 16.84 2.39 9.30
N LEU A 113 17.71 2.35 10.32
CA LEU A 113 17.40 2.83 11.66
C LEU A 113 18.09 4.16 11.94
N ARG A 114 17.39 5.05 12.64
CA ARG A 114 17.98 6.29 13.16
C ARG A 114 19.14 5.94 14.09
N ASN A 115 20.32 6.53 13.86
CA ASN A 115 21.51 6.26 14.68
C ASN A 115 21.88 4.76 14.81
N ASN A 116 21.53 3.93 13.83
CA ASN A 116 21.79 2.48 13.81
C ASN A 116 21.09 1.65 14.91
N ALA A 117 20.10 2.19 15.63
CA ALA A 117 19.33 1.46 16.62
C ALA A 117 17.90 2.01 16.73
N GLY A 118 16.92 1.17 17.04
CA GLY A 118 15.54 1.57 17.25
C GLY A 118 15.02 1.18 18.62
N GLU A 119 14.24 2.08 19.21
CA GLU A 119 13.44 1.84 20.42
C GLU A 119 11.94 1.77 20.08
N SER A 120 11.55 2.30 18.92
CA SER A 120 10.17 2.49 18.51
C SER A 120 10.01 2.46 16.98
N ALA A 121 8.77 2.50 16.51
CA ALA A 121 8.47 2.58 15.08
C ALA A 121 8.98 3.89 14.45
N GLU A 122 9.12 4.97 15.24
CA GLU A 122 9.63 6.29 14.84
C GLU A 122 11.11 6.25 14.43
N ASP A 123 11.85 5.26 14.92
CA ASP A 123 13.27 5.08 14.63
C ASP A 123 13.50 4.34 13.31
N VAL A 124 12.46 3.77 12.71
CA VAL A 124 12.49 3.18 11.38
C VAL A 124 12.35 4.29 10.33
N LEU A 125 13.46 4.64 9.68
CA LEU A 125 13.50 5.72 8.68
C LEU A 125 12.91 5.28 7.32
N GLY A 126 12.96 3.98 7.05
CA GLY A 126 12.53 3.36 5.81
C GLY A 126 13.13 1.98 5.64
N PHE A 127 12.95 1.41 4.45
CA PHE A 127 13.40 0.07 4.14
C PHE A 127 14.18 0.04 2.83
N GLU A 128 15.32 -0.63 2.88
CA GLU A 128 15.92 -1.24 1.72
C GLU A 128 15.07 -2.43 1.30
N ARG A 129 14.48 -2.35 0.11
CA ARG A 129 13.58 -3.33 -0.47
C ARG A 129 14.35 -4.14 -1.49
N LEU A 130 14.33 -5.45 -1.33
CA LEU A 130 14.74 -6.38 -2.38
C LEU A 130 13.49 -6.94 -3.03
N VAL A 131 13.43 -6.84 -4.34
CA VAL A 131 12.27 -7.22 -5.13
C VAL A 131 12.70 -8.02 -6.36
N ARG A 132 11.79 -8.77 -6.98
CA ARG A 132 12.05 -9.65 -8.13
C ARG A 132 11.06 -9.41 -9.26
N ASP A 133 11.56 -9.30 -10.49
CA ASP A 133 10.75 -9.32 -11.71
C ASP A 133 11.23 -10.48 -12.58
N GLY A 134 10.41 -11.54 -12.63
CA GLY A 134 10.80 -12.81 -13.26
C GLY A 134 12.08 -13.38 -12.66
N ASN A 135 13.17 -13.36 -13.43
CA ASN A 135 14.48 -13.89 -13.01
C ASN A 135 15.46 -12.81 -12.55
N GLU A 136 15.08 -11.55 -12.58
CA GLU A 136 15.93 -10.43 -12.21
C GLU A 136 15.54 -9.90 -10.83
N CYS A 137 16.53 -9.49 -10.03
CA CYS A 137 16.29 -8.89 -8.74
C CYS A 137 16.78 -7.44 -8.73
N TYR A 138 16.06 -6.62 -8.00
CA TYR A 138 16.30 -5.20 -7.90
C TYR A 138 16.28 -4.76 -6.44
N GLN A 139 17.09 -3.78 -6.13
CA GLN A 139 17.20 -3.21 -4.78
C GLN A 139 17.03 -1.70 -4.84
N TYR A 140 16.21 -1.17 -3.94
CA TYR A 140 16.03 0.27 -3.76
C TYR A 140 15.61 0.58 -2.32
N TYR A 141 15.85 1.80 -1.90
CA TYR A 141 15.38 2.32 -0.62
C TYR A 141 14.06 3.05 -0.78
N GLN A 142 13.14 2.83 0.17
CA GLN A 142 11.88 3.55 0.31
C GLN A 142 11.77 4.10 1.73
N ALA A 143 11.61 5.43 1.86
CA ALA A 143 11.42 6.09 3.14
C ALA A 143 10.03 5.75 3.74
N GLU A 144 9.98 5.57 5.06
CA GLU A 144 8.72 5.39 5.79
C GLU A 144 7.96 6.71 5.95
N ARG A 145 8.70 7.83 6.06
CA ARG A 145 8.13 9.18 6.21
C ARG A 145 8.62 10.10 5.09
N GLY A 146 7.68 10.83 4.49
CA GLY A 146 7.96 11.80 3.43
C GLY A 146 8.09 11.16 2.03
N VAL A 147 8.65 11.92 1.10
CA VAL A 147 8.89 11.48 -0.28
C VAL A 147 10.37 11.16 -0.42
N GLY A 148 10.71 9.87 -0.38
CA GLY A 148 12.09 9.40 -0.52
C GLY A 148 12.11 8.01 -1.12
N LEU A 149 12.60 7.91 -2.36
CA LEU A 149 12.78 6.66 -3.09
C LEU A 149 14.08 6.75 -3.89
N THR A 150 14.94 5.74 -3.78
CA THR A 150 16.13 5.67 -4.64
C THR A 150 15.81 4.98 -5.96
N HIS A 151 16.66 5.17 -6.97
CA HIS A 151 16.57 4.36 -8.18
C HIS A 151 16.80 2.88 -7.87
N ALA A 152 16.01 2.02 -8.53
CA ALA A 152 16.20 0.59 -8.49
C ALA A 152 17.52 0.21 -9.17
N THR A 153 18.33 -0.57 -8.46
CA THR A 153 19.59 -1.11 -8.96
C THR A 153 19.44 -2.63 -9.11
N GLN A 154 19.83 -3.16 -10.25
CA GLN A 154 19.82 -4.61 -10.47
C GLN A 154 20.88 -5.28 -9.58
N VAL A 155 20.50 -6.38 -8.94
CA VAL A 155 21.36 -7.17 -8.05
C VAL A 155 21.22 -8.66 -8.35
N ILE A 156 22.17 -9.46 -7.87
CA ILE A 156 22.08 -10.91 -7.95
C ILE A 156 20.93 -11.38 -7.05
N CYS A 157 20.00 -12.17 -7.61
CA CYS A 157 18.92 -12.76 -6.82
C CYS A 157 19.48 -13.67 -5.72
N PRO A 158 19.17 -13.42 -4.44
CA PRO A 158 19.63 -14.29 -3.36
C PRO A 158 18.93 -15.64 -3.44
N LEU A 159 19.73 -16.70 -3.27
CA LEU A 159 19.23 -18.06 -3.15
C LEU A 159 18.60 -18.28 -1.78
N GLY A 160 17.59 -19.16 -1.73
CA GLY A 160 16.96 -19.57 -0.46
C GLY A 160 15.93 -18.58 0.11
N LEU A 161 15.62 -17.48 -0.59
CA LEU A 161 14.51 -16.58 -0.24
C LEU A 161 13.33 -16.75 -1.19
N ALA A 162 12.14 -16.83 -0.61
CA ALA A 162 10.87 -16.90 -1.31
C ALA A 162 10.32 -15.50 -1.57
N ILE A 163 9.43 -15.41 -2.56
CA ILE A 163 8.57 -14.25 -2.75
C ILE A 163 7.62 -14.14 -1.55
N ILE A 164 7.42 -12.90 -1.08
CA ILE A 164 6.48 -12.53 -0.04
C ILE A 164 5.23 -11.99 -0.73
N GLU A 165 4.22 -12.85 -0.85
CA GLU A 165 2.92 -12.52 -1.45
C GLU A 165 2.10 -11.55 -0.57
N GLY A 166 2.45 -11.44 0.72
CA GLY A 166 1.81 -10.58 1.69
C GLY A 166 2.15 -10.98 3.12
N TYR A 167 1.70 -10.19 4.08
CA TYR A 167 1.78 -10.49 5.52
C TYR A 167 0.67 -9.72 6.28
N LYS A 168 0.24 -10.25 7.43
CA LYS A 168 -0.86 -9.66 8.23
C LYS A 168 -0.41 -8.70 9.32
N PHE A 169 0.80 -8.88 9.83
CA PHE A 169 1.40 -8.10 10.91
C PHE A 169 2.53 -7.25 10.34
N ASP A 170 2.38 -5.94 10.44
CA ASP A 170 3.40 -5.01 10.00
C ASP A 170 4.55 -4.89 11.00
N TYR A 171 5.56 -4.10 10.63
CA TYR A 171 6.74 -3.93 11.46
C TYR A 171 6.46 -3.18 12.78
N LYS A 172 5.41 -2.34 12.83
CA LYS A 172 5.03 -1.59 14.04
C LYS A 172 4.46 -2.54 15.07
N GLN A 173 3.55 -3.42 14.62
CA GLN A 173 3.02 -4.50 15.43
C GLN A 173 4.11 -5.50 15.83
N ALA A 174 5.06 -5.80 14.95
CA ALA A 174 6.19 -6.67 15.28
C ALA A 174 7.12 -6.06 16.34
N ILE A 175 7.32 -4.73 16.34
CA ILE A 175 8.06 -4.02 17.40
C ILE A 175 7.35 -4.16 18.76
N GLU A 176 6.03 -4.01 18.79
CA GLU A 176 5.25 -4.22 20.03
C GLU A 176 5.45 -5.64 20.58
N VAL A 177 5.40 -6.65 19.71
CA VAL A 177 5.67 -8.05 20.09
C VAL A 177 7.12 -8.25 20.55
N PHE A 178 8.09 -7.64 19.87
CA PHE A 178 9.51 -7.70 20.26
C PHE A 178 9.71 -7.21 21.71
N TYR A 179 9.01 -6.16 22.14
CA TYR A 179 9.14 -5.62 23.49
C TYR A 179 8.37 -6.40 24.57
N THR A 180 7.66 -7.47 24.21
CA THR A 180 7.07 -8.38 25.21
C THR A 180 8.09 -9.30 25.87
N GLY A 181 9.28 -9.44 25.29
CA GLY A 181 10.35 -10.27 25.83
C GLY A 181 11.44 -9.49 26.55
N ASN A 182 12.37 -10.24 27.14
CA ASN A 182 13.48 -9.69 27.92
C ASN A 182 14.82 -10.04 27.26
N TRP A 183 15.19 -9.30 26.21
CA TRP A 183 16.39 -9.55 25.41
C TRP A 183 17.11 -8.28 24.98
N GLY A 184 16.78 -7.14 25.55
CA GLY A 184 17.43 -5.88 25.22
C GLY A 184 16.48 -4.69 25.29
N SER A 185 17.06 -3.49 25.24
CA SER A 185 16.30 -2.24 25.25
C SER A 185 16.06 -1.70 23.84
N LYS A 186 16.92 -2.08 22.89
CA LYS A 186 16.88 -1.61 21.50
C LYS A 186 17.01 -2.77 20.54
N PHE A 187 16.54 -2.57 19.32
CA PHE A 187 16.91 -3.40 18.19
C PHE A 187 17.92 -2.67 17.30
N ILE A 188 19.01 -3.34 16.95
CA ILE A 188 20.05 -2.82 16.05
C ILE A 188 19.85 -3.30 14.61
N LYS A 189 18.97 -4.28 14.42
CA LYS A 189 18.55 -4.78 13.10
C LYS A 189 17.07 -5.12 13.12
N LEU A 190 16.40 -4.80 12.01
CA LEU A 190 15.03 -5.21 11.70
C LEU A 190 14.97 -5.57 10.22
N SER A 191 14.46 -6.75 9.91
CA SER A 191 14.26 -7.21 8.52
C SER A 191 13.07 -8.15 8.40
N LEU A 192 12.48 -8.22 7.20
CA LEU A 192 11.46 -9.19 6.83
C LEU A 192 12.01 -10.08 5.71
N SER A 193 11.88 -11.39 5.85
CA SER A 193 12.15 -12.34 4.76
C SER A 193 11.36 -13.64 4.95
N LYS A 194 11.23 -14.43 3.88
CA LYS A 194 10.71 -15.80 3.95
C LYS A 194 11.76 -16.75 3.39
N VAL A 195 12.27 -17.65 4.23
CA VAL A 195 13.27 -18.64 3.82
C VAL A 195 12.57 -19.81 3.12
N LEU A 196 13.14 -20.32 2.04
CA LEU A 196 12.66 -21.49 1.29
C LEU A 196 13.02 -22.81 2.01
N THR A 197 12.44 -23.02 3.19
CA THR A 197 12.54 -24.30 3.92
C THR A 197 11.14 -24.79 4.33
N PRO A 198 10.91 -26.12 4.41
CA PRO A 198 9.61 -26.67 4.82
C PRO A 198 9.17 -26.25 6.24
N GLU A 199 10.12 -25.88 7.09
CA GLU A 199 9.89 -25.45 8.46
C GLU A 199 9.27 -24.04 8.53
N VAL A 200 9.61 -23.16 7.58
CA VAL A 200 9.18 -21.75 7.55
C VAL A 200 7.93 -21.62 6.68
N LYS A 201 6.77 -21.51 7.32
CA LYS A 201 5.46 -21.48 6.63
C LYS A 201 4.99 -20.08 6.25
N GLU A 202 5.49 -19.06 6.94
CA GLU A 202 5.11 -17.65 6.80
C GLU A 202 6.36 -16.76 6.68
N PRO A 203 6.24 -15.52 6.16
CA PRO A 203 7.31 -14.53 6.27
C PRO A 203 7.61 -14.22 7.75
N VAL A 204 8.87 -13.86 8.04
CA VAL A 204 9.36 -13.69 9.41
C VAL A 204 10.02 -12.33 9.57
N TRP A 205 9.52 -11.55 10.52
CA TRP A 205 10.23 -10.39 11.05
C TRP A 205 11.38 -10.87 11.94
N THR A 206 12.59 -10.49 11.58
CA THR A 206 13.80 -10.80 12.33
C THR A 206 14.38 -9.52 12.92
N PHE A 207 14.51 -9.51 14.24
CA PHE A 207 15.18 -8.48 15.02
C PHE A 207 16.53 -9.00 15.51
N VAL A 208 17.49 -8.10 15.70
CA VAL A 208 18.67 -8.35 16.54
C VAL A 208 18.69 -7.26 17.59
N SER A 209 18.72 -7.64 18.86
CA SER A 209 18.77 -6.70 19.98
C SER A 209 20.17 -6.12 20.20
N ASP A 210 20.25 -5.05 20.98
CA ASP A 210 21.49 -4.48 21.52
C ASP A 210 22.30 -5.46 22.39
N LEU A 211 21.66 -6.51 22.92
CA LEU A 211 22.32 -7.61 23.62
C LEU A 211 22.74 -8.78 22.69
N GLY A 212 22.58 -8.63 21.37
CA GLY A 212 22.94 -9.66 20.39
C GLY A 212 21.94 -10.82 20.29
N THR A 213 20.73 -10.69 20.86
CA THR A 213 19.70 -11.72 20.71
C THR A 213 18.97 -11.54 19.39
N GLN A 214 18.98 -12.57 18.55
CA GLN A 214 18.15 -12.64 17.36
C GLN A 214 16.76 -13.14 17.73
N VAL A 215 15.72 -12.35 17.41
CA VAL A 215 14.32 -12.67 17.68
C VAL A 215 13.56 -12.76 16.37
N GLN A 216 12.82 -13.84 16.17
CA GLN A 216 12.02 -14.12 14.98
C GLN A 216 10.54 -14.11 15.34
N ILE A 217 9.76 -13.32 14.62
CA ILE A 217 8.32 -13.13 14.82
C ILE A 217 7.60 -13.42 13.50
N GLY A 218 6.58 -14.27 13.55
CA GLY A 218 5.77 -14.59 12.37
C GLY A 218 4.99 -13.37 11.87
N ALA A 219 5.12 -13.05 10.58
CA ALA A 219 4.48 -11.88 9.99
C ALA A 219 2.99 -12.11 9.66
N ASP A 220 2.48 -13.34 9.73
CA ASP A 220 1.05 -13.64 9.64
C ASP A 220 0.43 -13.93 11.01
N THR A 221 1.21 -14.52 11.92
CA THR A 221 0.72 -14.99 13.21
C THR A 221 0.99 -14.03 14.37
N GLY A 222 1.97 -13.12 14.24
CA GLY A 222 2.42 -12.25 15.32
C GLY A 222 3.09 -13.00 16.48
N LYS A 223 3.39 -14.30 16.33
CA LYS A 223 3.99 -15.12 17.40
C LYS A 223 5.50 -15.04 17.37
N ILE A 224 6.13 -15.02 18.53
CA ILE A 224 7.58 -15.25 18.67
C ILE A 224 7.85 -16.72 18.29
N LEU A 225 8.54 -16.93 17.18
CA LEU A 225 8.88 -18.24 16.64
C LEU A 225 10.18 -18.77 17.26
N LYS A 226 11.16 -17.88 17.48
CA LYS A 226 12.49 -18.23 17.98
C LYS A 226 13.17 -17.00 18.57
N ALA A 227 13.90 -17.17 19.66
CA ALA A 227 14.80 -16.16 20.22
C ALA A 227 16.11 -16.86 20.61
N VAL A 228 17.24 -16.42 20.05
CA VAL A 228 18.56 -17.04 20.27
C VAL A 228 19.62 -15.95 20.45
N LEU A 229 20.42 -16.07 21.50
CA LEU A 229 21.60 -15.23 21.69
C LEU A 229 22.66 -15.61 20.65
N LEU A 230 23.09 -14.64 19.84
CA LEU A 230 24.18 -14.87 18.89
C LEU A 230 25.50 -14.85 19.66
N GLU A 231 26.21 -15.98 19.67
CA GLU A 231 27.56 -16.01 20.20
C GLU A 231 28.45 -15.11 19.33
N THR A 232 29.16 -14.17 19.95
CA THR A 232 30.20 -13.38 19.29
C THR A 232 31.25 -14.34 18.73
N VAL A 233 31.40 -14.39 17.40
CA VAL A 233 32.56 -15.02 16.74
C VAL A 233 33.83 -14.27 17.10
#